data_AF-A0A084GR00-F1
#
_entry.id   AF-A0A084GR00-F1
#
_cell.length_a   1.000
_cell.length_b   1.000
_cell.length_c   1.000
_cell.angle_alpha   90.00
_cell.angle_beta   90.00
_cell.angle_gamma   90.00
#
_symmetry.space_group_name_H-M   'P 1'
#
loop_
_entity.id
_entity.type
_entity.pdbx_description
1 polymer ?
#
loop_
_entity_poly.entity_id
_entity_poly.type
_entity_poly.pdbx_seq_one_letter_code
_entity_poly.pdbx_strand_id
1 'polypeptide(L)'
;MMEELIYQLQNQNTQWVLVGTMLLGLASGVLGSFALLRKQSLIGDAMAHAALPGVCMAYLLYGSKSLLWFLVGAAVSGMLAAWLIGIIIKHSRIKEDSALGLVLSVFFGFGIVLLTYIQHNRGGNQSGLSDFIFGKAASMVGQDVQIITWIAAALLLLTAIFFKEFKLLTFDPQFAKGIGLPTTFLNGLLMVLIVCAVVIGLQTVGVILMAAMLITPAIAARYWTDKLGHMVLIAGLIGGISGVAGTLLSTTTDGMATGPLIIVAATTLFLISLVFAPKRGLVSKAVKQLKLKRKTSVEQLLLSFYDITENAGVSGAFSLQDVLSKRKVSQSLINKSVKELEKKNLVMQAGSDQWRLTETGLMHAYELTLNQRLYEMYLMHEMELAQLQLKSRDDVDVEKMPFDMKKRLMSLLKDHSREPKLLPGTANGLNRKEWQVQ
;
A
#
# COMPACT_ATOMS: atom_id res chain seq x y z
N MET A 1 33.45 -1.88 17.21
CA MET A 1 32.24 -1.51 16.42
C MET A 1 32.51 -0.55 15.26
N MET A 2 32.81 0.75 15.43
CA MET A 2 33.00 1.66 14.27
C MET A 2 34.30 1.37 13.48
N GLU A 3 35.42 1.13 14.17
CA GLU A 3 36.69 0.72 13.53
C GLU A 3 36.62 -0.67 12.91
N GLU A 4 35.86 -1.57 13.52
CA GLU A 4 35.62 -2.94 13.07
C GLU A 4 34.76 -2.97 11.80
N LEU A 5 33.76 -2.07 11.71
CA LEU A 5 32.99 -1.83 10.51
C LEU A 5 33.88 -1.28 9.37
N ILE A 6 34.78 -0.34 9.69
CA ILE A 6 35.73 0.22 8.72
C ILE A 6 36.70 -0.86 8.21
N TYR A 7 37.21 -1.71 9.09
CA TYR A 7 38.08 -2.84 8.72
C TYR A 7 37.35 -3.87 7.85
N GLN A 8 36.09 -4.21 8.18
CA GLN A 8 35.29 -5.11 7.36
C GLN A 8 34.90 -4.51 6.00
N LEU A 9 34.70 -3.20 5.91
CA LEU A 9 34.48 -2.49 4.65
C LEU A 9 35.74 -2.42 3.77
N GLN A 10 36.93 -2.59 4.34
CA GLN A 10 38.18 -2.70 3.59
C GLN A 10 38.38 -4.09 2.98
N ASN A 11 37.66 -5.11 3.46
CA ASN A 11 37.72 -6.45 2.87
C ASN A 11 37.06 -6.47 1.49
N GLN A 12 37.84 -6.88 0.49
CA GLN A 12 37.41 -6.93 -0.91
C GLN A 12 36.19 -7.83 -1.13
N ASN A 13 36.10 -8.95 -0.41
CA ASN A 13 34.94 -9.84 -0.48
C ASN A 13 33.65 -9.17 0.04
N THR A 14 33.74 -8.43 1.15
CA THR A 14 32.59 -7.70 1.72
C THR A 14 32.06 -6.65 0.74
N GLN A 15 32.97 -5.91 0.08
CA GLN A 15 32.59 -4.92 -0.93
C GLN A 15 31.87 -5.56 -2.12
N TRP A 16 32.39 -6.69 -2.61
CA TRP A 16 31.77 -7.46 -3.68
C TRP A 16 30.36 -7.91 -3.32
N VAL A 17 30.19 -8.51 -2.14
CA VAL A 17 28.88 -8.97 -1.66
C VAL A 17 27.91 -7.81 -1.52
N LEU A 18 28.35 -6.68 -0.95
CA LEU A 18 27.53 -5.50 -0.74
C LEU A 18 27.04 -4.89 -2.06
N VAL A 19 27.92 -4.76 -3.06
CA VAL A 19 27.53 -4.28 -4.39
C VAL A 19 26.56 -5.25 -5.07
N GLY A 20 26.84 -6.56 -5.00
CA GLY A 20 25.99 -7.58 -5.59
C GLY A 20 24.57 -7.59 -4.99
N THR A 21 24.45 -7.59 -3.67
CA THR A 21 23.16 -7.61 -2.97
C THR A 21 22.41 -6.28 -3.11
N MET A 22 23.11 -5.15 -3.16
CA MET A 22 22.51 -3.84 -3.42
C MET A 22 21.90 -3.78 -4.82
N LEU A 23 22.65 -4.15 -5.86
CA LEU A 23 22.18 -4.14 -7.25
C LEU A 23 21.05 -5.13 -7.48
N LEU A 24 21.15 -6.32 -6.89
CA LEU A 24 20.06 -7.29 -6.90
C LEU A 24 18.81 -6.73 -6.23
N GLY A 25 18.96 -6.12 -5.05
CA GLY A 25 17.84 -5.51 -4.32
C GLY A 25 17.18 -4.40 -5.13
N LEU A 26 17.97 -3.57 -5.81
CA LEU A 26 17.47 -2.54 -6.73
C LEU A 26 16.68 -3.17 -7.88
N ALA A 27 17.27 -4.12 -8.61
CA ALA A 27 16.63 -4.74 -9.77
C ALA A 27 15.35 -5.52 -9.39
N SER A 28 15.39 -6.27 -8.29
CA SER A 28 14.25 -7.04 -7.79
C SER A 28 13.14 -6.14 -7.28
N GLY A 29 13.43 -5.06 -6.55
CA GLY A 29 12.42 -4.08 -6.15
C GLY A 29 11.74 -3.38 -7.34
N VAL A 30 12.53 -3.03 -8.37
CA VAL A 30 12.03 -2.41 -9.60
C VAL A 30 11.11 -3.37 -10.37
N LEU A 31 11.56 -4.57 -10.69
CA LEU A 31 10.76 -5.56 -11.43
C LEU A 31 9.57 -6.08 -10.61
N GLY A 32 9.77 -6.24 -9.31
CA GLY A 32 8.74 -6.61 -8.35
C GLY A 32 7.58 -5.64 -8.28
N SER A 33 7.82 -4.34 -8.54
CA SER A 33 6.75 -3.35 -8.62
C SER A 33 5.74 -3.64 -9.74
N PHE A 34 6.22 -4.11 -10.89
CA PHE A 34 5.36 -4.52 -12.01
C PHE A 34 4.67 -5.86 -11.73
N ALA A 35 5.40 -6.84 -11.19
CA ALA A 35 4.82 -8.13 -10.80
C ALA A 35 3.68 -7.96 -9.78
N LEU A 36 3.88 -7.11 -8.77
CA LEU A 36 2.87 -6.81 -7.75
C LEU A 36 1.62 -6.16 -8.35
N LEU A 37 1.78 -5.12 -9.18
CA LEU A 37 0.65 -4.39 -9.75
C LEU A 37 -0.16 -5.23 -10.75
N ARG A 38 0.49 -6.19 -11.41
CA ARG A 38 -0.16 -7.17 -12.29
C ARG A 38 -0.83 -8.32 -11.53
N LYS A 39 -0.82 -8.31 -10.19
CA LYS A 39 -1.31 -9.39 -9.32
C LYS A 39 -0.57 -10.72 -9.53
N GLN A 40 0.68 -10.64 -9.96
CA GLN A 40 1.55 -11.76 -10.29
C GLN A 40 2.64 -11.96 -9.24
N SER A 41 2.32 -11.71 -7.97
CA SER A 41 3.29 -11.79 -6.87
C SER A 41 3.89 -13.19 -6.73
N LEU A 42 3.10 -14.24 -6.97
CA LEU A 42 3.55 -15.64 -6.87
C LEU A 42 4.42 -16.12 -8.05
N ILE A 43 4.56 -15.32 -9.12
CA ILE A 43 5.41 -15.70 -10.25
C ILE A 43 6.87 -15.82 -9.82
N GLY A 44 7.37 -14.91 -8.99
CA GLY A 44 8.76 -14.97 -8.52
C GLY A 44 9.09 -16.28 -7.81
N ASP A 45 8.16 -16.76 -6.99
CA ASP A 45 8.27 -18.04 -6.25
C ASP A 45 8.26 -19.25 -7.19
N ALA A 46 7.28 -19.31 -8.09
CA ALA A 46 7.20 -20.36 -9.10
C ALA A 46 8.45 -20.42 -9.98
N MET A 47 9.01 -19.27 -10.39
CA MET A 47 10.21 -19.22 -11.21
C MET A 47 11.47 -19.64 -10.43
N ALA A 48 11.57 -19.33 -9.14
CA ALA A 48 12.70 -19.73 -8.31
C ALA A 48 12.76 -21.25 -8.15
N HIS A 49 11.61 -21.89 -7.92
CA HIS A 49 11.51 -23.34 -7.85
C HIS A 49 11.64 -24.01 -9.23
N ALA A 50 11.12 -23.38 -10.28
CA ALA A 50 11.31 -23.86 -11.65
C ALA A 50 12.75 -23.78 -12.15
N ALA A 51 13.58 -22.90 -11.59
CA ALA A 51 14.99 -22.80 -11.94
C ALA A 51 15.81 -24.02 -11.47
N LEU A 52 15.42 -24.66 -10.37
CA LEU A 52 16.15 -25.78 -9.75
C LEU A 52 16.50 -26.94 -10.69
N PRO A 53 15.54 -27.55 -11.42
CA PRO A 53 15.86 -28.63 -12.35
C PRO A 53 16.81 -28.16 -13.46
N GLY A 54 16.72 -26.90 -13.89
CA GLY A 54 17.63 -26.30 -14.86
C GLY A 54 19.07 -26.20 -14.36
N VAL A 55 19.27 -25.77 -13.12
CA VAL A 55 20.59 -25.72 -12.48
C VAL A 55 21.18 -27.12 -12.35
N CYS A 56 20.37 -28.10 -11.93
CA CYS A 56 20.81 -29.49 -11.79
C CYS A 56 21.19 -30.10 -13.14
N MET A 57 20.40 -29.82 -14.20
CA MET A 57 20.69 -30.30 -15.55
C MET A 57 21.97 -29.67 -16.11
N ALA A 58 22.17 -28.37 -15.90
CA ALA A 58 23.41 -27.69 -16.29
C ALA A 58 24.64 -28.32 -15.61
N TYR A 59 24.54 -28.66 -14.33
CA TYR A 59 25.62 -29.36 -13.62
C TYR A 59 25.87 -30.77 -14.19
N LEU A 60 24.82 -31.54 -14.50
CA LEU A 60 24.97 -32.88 -15.08
C LEU A 60 25.67 -32.86 -16.44
N LEU A 61 25.36 -31.88 -17.28
CA LEU A 61 25.94 -31.73 -18.61
C LEU A 61 27.39 -31.22 -18.57
N TYR A 62 27.66 -30.20 -17.76
CA TYR A 62 28.96 -29.52 -17.76
C TYR A 62 29.98 -30.10 -16.79
N GLY A 63 29.53 -30.82 -15.76
CA GLY A 63 30.37 -31.50 -14.78
C GLY A 63 31.22 -30.60 -13.88
N SER A 64 31.18 -29.27 -14.05
CA SER A 64 31.96 -28.30 -13.28
C SER A 64 31.08 -27.19 -12.70
N LYS A 65 31.53 -26.59 -11.58
CA LYS A 65 30.88 -25.45 -10.94
C LYS A 65 31.18 -24.19 -11.74
N SER A 66 30.25 -23.79 -12.60
CA SER A 66 30.33 -22.53 -13.33
C SER A 66 29.01 -21.78 -13.22
N LEU A 67 29.08 -20.56 -12.68
CA LEU A 67 27.92 -19.71 -12.46
C LEU A 67 27.15 -19.46 -13.76
N LEU A 68 27.86 -19.16 -14.85
CA LEU A 68 27.24 -18.86 -16.14
C LEU A 68 26.35 -20.01 -16.62
N TRP A 69 26.84 -21.25 -16.53
CA TRP A 69 26.07 -22.42 -16.95
C TRP A 69 24.88 -22.69 -16.04
N PHE A 70 25.03 -22.46 -14.73
CA PHE A 70 23.90 -22.55 -13.80
C PHE A 70 22.84 -21.49 -14.09
N LEU A 71 23.23 -20.25 -14.37
CA LEU A 71 22.31 -19.18 -14.75
C LEU A 71 21.60 -19.48 -16.07
N VAL A 72 22.30 -20.01 -17.07
CA VAL A 72 21.69 -20.40 -18.36
C VAL A 72 20.70 -21.55 -18.16
N GLY A 73 21.08 -22.61 -17.44
CA GLY A 73 20.19 -23.72 -17.15
C GLY A 73 18.94 -23.29 -16.37
N ALA A 74 19.14 -22.48 -15.34
CA ALA A 74 18.09 -21.87 -14.54
C ALA A 74 17.14 -21.01 -15.38
N ALA A 75 17.69 -20.16 -16.26
CA ALA A 75 16.90 -19.29 -17.14
C ALA A 75 16.09 -20.10 -18.15
N VAL A 76 16.68 -21.13 -18.79
CA VAL A 76 15.98 -22.00 -19.74
C VAL A 76 14.81 -22.72 -19.04
N SER A 77 15.06 -23.29 -17.86
CA SER A 77 14.03 -24.00 -17.10
C SER A 77 12.93 -23.05 -16.59
N GLY A 78 13.30 -21.87 -16.11
CA GLY A 78 12.35 -20.83 -15.70
C GLY A 78 11.49 -20.32 -16.85
N MET A 79 12.09 -20.09 -18.03
CA MET A 79 11.35 -19.71 -19.24
C MET A 79 10.40 -20.82 -19.70
N LEU A 80 10.83 -22.08 -19.62
CA LEU A 80 9.99 -23.22 -19.96
C LEU A 80 8.80 -23.33 -19.01
N ALA A 81 9.01 -23.14 -17.71
CA ALA A 81 7.93 -23.06 -16.73
C ALA A 81 6.98 -21.89 -17.00
N ALA A 82 7.50 -20.69 -17.25
CA ALA A 82 6.69 -19.51 -17.59
C ALA A 82 5.80 -19.75 -18.82
N TRP A 83 6.37 -20.39 -19.85
CA TRP A 83 5.65 -20.75 -21.06
C TRP A 83 4.56 -21.80 -20.81
N LEU A 84 4.87 -22.85 -20.02
CA LEU A 84 3.88 -23.85 -19.61
C LEU A 84 2.73 -23.25 -18.81
N ILE A 85 3.02 -22.36 -17.85
CA ILE A 85 1.99 -21.64 -17.08
C ILE A 85 1.07 -20.87 -18.04
N GLY A 86 1.66 -20.12 -18.98
CA GLY A 86 0.89 -19.37 -19.98
C GLY A 86 0.00 -20.26 -20.85
N ILE A 87 0.48 -21.43 -21.25
CA ILE A 87 -0.29 -22.40 -22.03
C ILE A 87 -1.44 -22.98 -21.22
N ILE A 88 -1.19 -23.38 -19.97
CA ILE A 88 -2.20 -23.95 -19.08
C ILE A 88 -3.32 -22.93 -18.85
N ILE A 89 -2.97 -21.68 -18.56
CA ILE A 89 -3.96 -20.60 -18.36
C ILE A 89 -4.77 -20.33 -19.63
N LYS A 90 -4.12 -20.38 -20.81
CA LYS A 90 -4.78 -20.09 -22.09
C LYS A 90 -5.71 -21.22 -22.58
N HIS A 91 -5.34 -22.48 -22.35
CA HIS A 91 -6.04 -23.64 -22.93
C HIS A 91 -6.86 -24.44 -21.91
N SER A 92 -6.84 -24.06 -20.62
CA SER A 92 -7.58 -24.73 -19.56
C SER A 92 -8.49 -23.79 -18.80
N ARG A 93 -9.39 -24.36 -17.97
CA ARG A 93 -10.26 -23.61 -17.04
C ARG A 93 -9.62 -23.39 -15.66
N ILE A 94 -8.32 -23.69 -15.55
CA ILE A 94 -7.55 -23.60 -14.30
C ILE A 94 -7.21 -22.13 -14.01
N LYS A 95 -7.39 -21.71 -12.75
CA LYS A 95 -7.03 -20.35 -12.29
C LYS A 95 -5.51 -20.17 -12.31
N GLU A 96 -5.04 -18.93 -12.53
CA GLU A 96 -3.61 -18.58 -12.58
C GLU A 96 -2.83 -19.09 -11.35
N ASP A 97 -3.35 -18.89 -10.14
CA ASP A 97 -2.72 -19.37 -8.90
C ASP A 97 -2.57 -20.90 -8.86
N SER A 98 -3.56 -21.64 -9.37
CA SER A 98 -3.53 -23.10 -9.44
C SER A 98 -2.55 -23.60 -10.50
N ALA A 99 -2.44 -22.91 -11.63
CA ALA A 99 -1.46 -23.22 -12.66
C ALA A 99 -0.02 -22.97 -12.17
N LEU A 100 0.20 -21.86 -11.44
CA LEU A 100 1.46 -21.55 -10.78
C LEU A 100 1.84 -22.64 -9.77
N GLY A 101 0.91 -23.03 -8.90
CA GLY A 101 1.12 -24.11 -7.91
C GLY A 101 1.45 -25.45 -8.55
N LEU A 102 0.75 -25.84 -9.62
CA LEU A 102 1.00 -27.09 -10.34
C LEU A 102 2.40 -27.12 -10.95
N VAL A 103 2.79 -26.06 -11.68
CA VAL A 103 4.10 -25.99 -12.32
C VAL A 103 5.21 -25.92 -11.28
N LEU A 104 5.02 -25.15 -10.20
CA LEU A 104 5.94 -25.11 -9.07
C LEU A 104 6.16 -26.51 -8.49
N SER A 105 5.10 -27.25 -8.16
CA SER A 105 5.22 -28.59 -7.55
C SER A 105 5.93 -29.59 -8.47
N VAL A 106 5.60 -29.62 -9.75
CA VAL A 106 6.21 -30.55 -10.72
C VAL A 106 7.70 -30.26 -10.91
N PHE A 107 8.05 -29.00 -11.16
CA PHE A 107 9.45 -28.63 -11.38
C PHE A 107 10.28 -28.77 -10.12
N PHE A 108 9.72 -28.41 -8.96
CA PHE A 108 10.41 -28.56 -7.69
C PHE A 108 10.67 -30.04 -7.39
N GLY A 109 9.64 -30.89 -7.50
CA GLY A 109 9.78 -32.33 -7.28
C GLY A 109 10.81 -32.95 -8.23
N PHE A 110 10.76 -32.60 -9.51
CA PHE A 110 11.75 -33.06 -10.50
C PHE A 110 13.16 -32.55 -10.20
N GLY A 111 13.29 -31.27 -9.82
CA GLY A 111 14.56 -30.66 -9.41
C GLY A 111 15.18 -31.34 -8.18
N ILE A 112 14.36 -31.69 -7.19
CA ILE A 112 14.81 -32.42 -5.99
C ILE A 112 15.27 -33.83 -6.36
N VAL A 113 14.55 -34.55 -7.23
CA VAL A 113 15.00 -35.87 -7.72
C VAL A 113 16.37 -35.77 -8.40
N LEU A 114 16.57 -34.78 -9.28
CA LEU A 114 17.87 -34.55 -9.92
C LEU A 114 18.95 -34.18 -8.91
N LEU A 115 18.65 -33.32 -7.94
CA LEU A 115 19.58 -32.92 -6.89
C LEU A 115 20.01 -34.12 -6.05
N THR A 116 19.07 -34.96 -5.61
CA THR A 116 19.36 -36.17 -4.83
C THR A 116 20.18 -37.18 -5.63
N TYR A 117 19.90 -37.34 -6.93
CA TYR A 117 20.68 -38.18 -7.83
C TYR A 117 22.13 -37.70 -7.96
N ILE A 118 22.34 -36.39 -8.13
CA ILE A 118 23.68 -35.79 -8.20
C ILE A 118 24.45 -36.02 -6.90
N GLN A 119 23.81 -35.80 -5.75
CA GLN A 119 24.43 -35.94 -4.43
C GLN A 119 24.87 -37.38 -4.12
N HIS A 120 24.13 -38.38 -4.59
CA HIS A 120 24.46 -39.80 -4.35
C HIS A 120 25.54 -40.34 -5.31
N ASN A 121 25.57 -39.91 -6.57
CA ASN A 121 26.42 -40.56 -7.58
C ASN A 121 27.81 -39.92 -7.78
N ARG A 122 28.01 -38.65 -7.42
CA ARG A 122 29.22 -37.89 -7.81
C ARG A 122 30.11 -37.43 -6.65
N GLY A 123 30.14 -38.21 -5.56
CA GLY A 123 30.93 -37.87 -4.36
C GLY A 123 30.21 -36.79 -3.55
N GLY A 124 29.58 -37.22 -2.46
CA GLY A 124 28.71 -36.39 -1.63
C GLY A 124 29.35 -35.05 -1.23
N ASN A 125 28.52 -34.00 -1.23
CA ASN A 125 28.84 -32.65 -0.76
C ASN A 125 29.86 -31.82 -1.58
N GLN A 126 30.55 -32.38 -2.58
CA GLN A 126 31.53 -31.63 -3.39
C GLN A 126 30.93 -30.75 -4.49
N SER A 127 29.64 -30.90 -4.82
CA SER A 127 29.00 -30.14 -5.91
C SER A 127 28.76 -28.66 -5.56
N GLY A 128 28.71 -28.29 -4.27
CA GLY A 128 28.39 -26.92 -3.83
C GLY A 128 27.01 -26.42 -4.26
N LEU A 129 26.15 -27.32 -4.75
CA LEU A 129 24.84 -27.01 -5.32
C LEU A 129 23.82 -26.65 -4.26
N SER A 130 23.88 -27.30 -3.10
CA SER A 130 23.08 -26.94 -1.92
C SER A 130 23.37 -25.51 -1.47
N ASP A 131 24.65 -25.14 -1.34
CA ASP A 131 25.08 -23.78 -0.98
C ASP A 131 24.59 -22.73 -2.00
N PHE A 132 24.56 -23.07 -3.29
CA PHE A 132 24.00 -22.21 -4.33
C PHE A 132 22.48 -22.06 -4.22
N ILE A 133 21.75 -23.15 -3.98
CA ILE A 133 20.28 -23.19 -3.92
C ILE A 133 19.74 -22.47 -2.68
N PHE A 134 20.37 -22.70 -1.53
CA PHE A 134 19.96 -22.07 -0.27
C PHE A 134 20.45 -20.63 -0.13
N GLY A 135 21.31 -20.17 -1.04
CA GLY A 135 21.84 -18.82 -1.06
C GLY A 135 22.96 -18.67 -0.04
N LYS A 136 24.17 -18.36 -0.52
CA LYS A 136 25.33 -18.13 0.32
C LYS A 136 26.15 -17.01 -0.25
N ALA A 137 25.72 -15.77 0.04
CA ALA A 137 26.36 -14.57 -0.48
C ALA A 137 27.86 -14.51 -0.11
N ALA A 138 28.25 -15.04 1.06
CA ALA A 138 29.65 -15.13 1.49
C ALA A 138 30.56 -15.97 0.56
N SER A 139 29.98 -16.85 -0.27
CA SER A 139 30.71 -17.69 -1.22
C SER A 139 30.88 -17.05 -2.61
N MET A 140 30.39 -15.82 -2.80
CA MET A 140 30.53 -15.11 -4.07
C MET A 140 31.98 -14.67 -4.28
N VAL A 141 32.45 -14.86 -5.51
CA VAL A 141 33.78 -14.40 -5.95
C VAL A 141 33.62 -13.15 -6.83
N GLY A 142 34.67 -12.36 -7.03
CA GLY A 142 34.62 -11.14 -7.83
C GLY A 142 34.05 -11.35 -9.26
N GLN A 143 34.30 -12.50 -9.87
CA GLN A 143 33.70 -12.85 -11.17
C GLN A 143 32.17 -12.98 -11.11
N ASP A 144 31.63 -13.54 -10.03
CA ASP A 144 30.19 -13.68 -9.83
C ASP A 144 29.53 -12.30 -9.72
N VAL A 145 30.17 -11.39 -8.98
CA VAL A 145 29.68 -10.02 -8.79
C VAL A 145 29.73 -9.22 -10.08
N GLN A 146 30.74 -9.42 -10.93
CA GLN A 146 30.77 -8.82 -12.27
C GLN A 146 29.58 -9.29 -13.11
N ILE A 147 29.28 -10.61 -13.11
CA ILE A 147 28.14 -11.17 -13.84
C ILE A 147 26.82 -10.59 -13.31
N ILE A 148 26.63 -10.58 -11.98
CA ILE A 148 25.44 -10.01 -11.33
C ILE A 148 25.30 -8.53 -11.69
N THR A 149 26.40 -7.77 -11.67
CA THR A 149 26.41 -6.33 -11.98
C THR A 149 25.96 -6.08 -13.42
N TRP A 150 26.54 -6.80 -14.40
CA TRP A 150 26.15 -6.66 -15.80
C TRP A 150 24.69 -7.02 -16.05
N ILE A 151 24.22 -8.13 -15.46
CA ILE A 151 22.83 -8.55 -15.62
C ILE A 151 21.89 -7.56 -14.93
N ALA A 152 22.15 -7.17 -13.68
CA ALA A 152 21.33 -6.20 -12.97
C ALA A 152 21.27 -4.84 -13.69
N ALA A 153 22.40 -4.37 -14.22
CA ALA A 153 22.45 -3.16 -15.04
C ALA A 153 21.60 -3.30 -16.31
N ALA A 154 21.70 -4.44 -17.02
CA ALA A 154 20.87 -4.72 -18.19
C ALA A 154 19.37 -4.78 -17.84
N LEU A 155 19.00 -5.40 -16.72
CA LEU A 155 17.61 -5.47 -16.24
C LEU A 155 17.06 -4.08 -15.94
N LEU A 156 17.80 -3.25 -15.21
CA LEU A 156 17.42 -1.89 -14.88
C LEU A 156 17.32 -1.01 -16.14
N LEU A 157 18.29 -1.12 -17.04
CA LEU A 157 18.32 -0.37 -18.30
C LEU A 157 17.13 -0.74 -19.20
N LEU A 158 16.88 -2.03 -19.43
CA LEU A 158 15.75 -2.49 -20.22
C LEU A 158 14.42 -2.07 -19.59
N THR A 159 14.31 -2.15 -18.27
CA THR A 159 13.10 -1.69 -17.56
C THR A 159 12.91 -0.17 -17.69
N ALA A 160 13.99 0.61 -17.71
CA ALA A 160 13.93 2.05 -17.90
C ALA A 160 13.55 2.42 -19.35
N ILE A 161 14.12 1.73 -20.34
CA ILE A 161 13.82 1.94 -21.77
C ILE A 161 12.35 1.63 -22.05
N PHE A 162 11.88 0.45 -21.61
CA PHE A 162 10.51 -0.02 -21.82
C PHE A 162 9.51 0.44 -20.74
N PHE A 163 9.87 1.46 -19.94
CA PHE A 163 9.07 1.88 -18.79
C PHE A 163 7.67 2.34 -19.20
N LYS A 164 7.55 3.05 -20.33
CA LYS A 164 6.26 3.58 -20.81
C LYS A 164 5.34 2.45 -21.26
N GLU A 165 5.91 1.47 -21.95
CA GLU A 165 5.27 0.28 -22.48
C GLU A 165 4.80 -0.62 -21.35
N PHE A 166 5.68 -0.92 -20.38
CA PHE A 166 5.33 -1.73 -19.20
C PHE A 166 4.29 -1.04 -18.32
N LYS A 167 4.36 0.29 -18.18
CA LYS A 167 3.32 1.08 -17.49
C LYS A 167 1.97 0.89 -18.16
N LEU A 168 1.90 1.08 -19.48
CA LEU A 168 0.63 0.96 -20.20
C LEU A 168 0.09 -0.46 -20.14
N LEU A 169 0.96 -1.46 -20.36
CA LEU A 169 0.62 -2.88 -20.29
C LEU A 169 0.13 -3.30 -18.91
N THR A 170 0.61 -2.67 -17.84
CA THR A 170 0.21 -3.00 -16.45
C THR A 170 -1.17 -2.43 -16.11
N PHE A 171 -1.51 -1.23 -16.58
CA PHE A 171 -2.76 -0.56 -16.21
C PHE A 171 -3.89 -0.78 -17.22
N ASP A 172 -3.58 -0.85 -18.52
CA ASP A 172 -4.55 -1.06 -19.58
C ASP A 172 -3.96 -1.87 -20.76
N PRO A 173 -3.95 -3.21 -20.64
CA PRO A 173 -3.49 -4.08 -21.71
C PRO A 173 -4.34 -3.99 -22.99
N GLN A 174 -5.63 -3.62 -22.88
CA GLN A 174 -6.56 -3.57 -24.01
C GLN A 174 -6.31 -2.31 -24.84
N PHE A 175 -6.16 -1.16 -24.18
CA PHE A 175 -5.74 0.07 -24.84
C PHE A 175 -4.36 -0.06 -25.49
N ALA A 176 -3.39 -0.71 -24.82
CA ALA A 176 -2.09 -1.00 -25.40
C ALA A 176 -2.19 -1.78 -26.72
N LYS A 177 -3.10 -2.78 -26.81
CA LYS A 177 -3.38 -3.49 -28.06
C LYS A 177 -4.05 -2.59 -29.10
N GLY A 178 -4.99 -1.74 -28.69
CA GLY A 178 -5.71 -0.82 -29.59
C GLY A 178 -4.80 0.19 -30.28
N ILE A 179 -3.74 0.64 -29.61
CA ILE A 179 -2.74 1.56 -30.19
C ILE A 179 -1.62 0.84 -30.98
N GLY A 180 -1.71 -0.49 -31.15
CA GLY A 180 -0.77 -1.28 -31.95
C GLY A 180 0.51 -1.73 -31.22
N LEU A 181 0.59 -1.64 -29.89
CA LEU A 181 1.76 -2.18 -29.18
C LEU A 181 1.79 -3.72 -29.23
N PRO A 182 2.97 -4.33 -29.41
CA PRO A 182 3.12 -5.78 -29.43
C PRO A 182 3.05 -6.35 -28.00
N THR A 183 1.85 -6.35 -27.41
CA THR A 183 1.62 -6.75 -26.00
C THR A 183 2.08 -8.16 -25.67
N THR A 184 2.04 -9.10 -26.63
CA THR A 184 2.55 -10.47 -26.43
C THR A 184 4.07 -10.45 -26.21
N PHE A 185 4.80 -9.69 -27.03
CA PHE A 185 6.25 -9.54 -26.91
C PHE A 185 6.62 -8.83 -25.61
N LEU A 186 5.94 -7.72 -25.28
CA LEU A 186 6.23 -6.94 -24.06
C LEU A 186 5.94 -7.74 -22.79
N ASN A 187 4.86 -8.54 -22.77
CA ASN A 187 4.59 -9.45 -21.67
C ASN A 187 5.67 -10.52 -21.53
N GLY A 188 6.11 -11.11 -22.65
CA GLY A 188 7.21 -12.08 -22.69
C GLY A 188 8.52 -11.47 -22.19
N LEU A 189 8.86 -10.26 -22.65
CA LEU A 189 10.05 -9.52 -22.22
C LEU A 189 10.02 -9.25 -20.71
N LEU A 190 8.91 -8.74 -20.17
CA LEU A 190 8.79 -8.51 -18.72
C LEU A 190 8.94 -9.81 -17.92
N MET A 191 8.38 -10.91 -18.42
CA MET A 191 8.52 -12.23 -17.81
C MET A 191 9.98 -12.70 -17.81
N VAL A 192 10.68 -12.55 -18.93
CA VAL A 192 12.11 -12.85 -19.05
C VAL A 192 12.94 -12.02 -18.08
N LEU A 193 12.66 -10.71 -17.96
CA LEU A 193 13.35 -9.84 -17.01
C LEU A 193 13.16 -10.32 -15.55
N ILE A 194 11.93 -10.71 -15.18
CA ILE A 194 11.63 -11.26 -13.85
C ILE A 194 12.37 -12.59 -13.62
N VAL A 195 12.34 -13.50 -14.60
CA VAL A 195 13.07 -14.78 -14.52
C VAL A 195 14.57 -14.52 -14.33
N CYS A 196 15.17 -13.66 -15.15
CA CYS A 196 16.57 -13.29 -15.01
C CYS A 196 16.88 -12.72 -13.62
N ALA A 197 16.03 -11.84 -13.08
CA ALA A 197 16.19 -11.27 -11.74
C ALA A 197 16.13 -12.33 -10.63
N VAL A 198 15.20 -13.28 -10.75
CA VAL A 198 15.09 -14.41 -9.81
C VAL A 198 16.36 -15.25 -9.87
N VAL A 199 16.79 -15.61 -11.08
CA VAL A 199 17.92 -16.51 -11.35
C VAL A 199 19.25 -15.94 -10.83
N ILE A 200 19.55 -14.66 -11.06
CA ILE A 200 20.77 -14.05 -10.50
C ILE A 200 20.73 -13.96 -8.97
N GLY A 201 19.53 -13.83 -8.39
CA GLY A 201 19.39 -13.69 -6.95
C GLY A 201 19.39 -15.00 -6.17
N LEU A 202 19.21 -16.14 -6.86
CA LEU A 202 19.30 -17.47 -6.26
C LEU A 202 20.62 -17.65 -5.51
N GLN A 203 21.75 -17.24 -6.10
CA GLN A 203 23.06 -17.39 -5.49
C GLN A 203 23.21 -16.58 -4.19
N THR A 204 22.66 -15.36 -4.18
CA THR A 204 22.82 -14.40 -3.09
C THR A 204 21.89 -14.67 -1.91
N VAL A 205 20.59 -14.79 -2.18
CA VAL A 205 19.55 -14.81 -1.13
C VAL A 205 18.95 -16.22 -1.03
N GLY A 206 19.02 -17.04 -2.08
CA GLY A 206 18.47 -18.39 -2.10
C GLY A 206 17.08 -18.46 -2.73
N VAL A 207 16.72 -19.66 -3.19
CA VAL A 207 15.44 -19.94 -3.90
C VAL A 207 14.23 -19.41 -3.13
N ILE A 208 14.14 -19.75 -1.84
CA ILE A 208 12.96 -19.44 -1.02
C ILE A 208 12.84 -17.93 -0.77
N LEU A 209 13.96 -17.27 -0.53
CA LEU A 209 13.98 -15.88 -0.10
C LEU A 209 13.91 -14.90 -1.28
N MET A 210 14.20 -15.36 -2.49
CA MET A 210 14.11 -14.52 -3.69
C MET A 210 12.69 -14.03 -3.99
N ALA A 211 11.67 -14.86 -3.74
CA ALA A 211 10.28 -14.43 -3.87
C ALA A 211 9.97 -13.26 -2.92
N ALA A 212 10.42 -13.36 -1.66
CA ALA A 212 10.26 -12.30 -0.68
C ALA A 212 11.00 -11.02 -1.09
N MET A 213 12.23 -11.13 -1.61
CA MET A 213 13.02 -9.98 -2.07
C MET A 213 12.38 -9.26 -3.26
N LEU A 214 11.72 -10.00 -4.15
CA LEU A 214 10.99 -9.42 -5.29
C LEU A 214 9.73 -8.66 -4.83
N ILE A 215 8.97 -9.20 -3.88
CA ILE A 215 7.63 -8.70 -3.55
C ILE A 215 7.65 -7.66 -2.42
N THR A 216 8.45 -7.87 -1.37
CA THR A 216 8.41 -7.08 -0.12
C THR A 216 8.73 -5.59 -0.35
N PRO A 217 9.80 -5.23 -1.09
CA PRO A 217 10.11 -3.83 -1.37
C PRO A 217 9.02 -3.14 -2.20
N ALA A 218 8.40 -3.87 -3.13
CA ALA A 218 7.30 -3.37 -3.95
C ALA A 218 6.04 -3.08 -3.10
N ILE A 219 5.70 -3.97 -2.17
CA ILE A 219 4.58 -3.74 -1.24
C ILE A 219 4.89 -2.53 -0.35
N ALA A 220 6.10 -2.46 0.22
CA ALA A 220 6.52 -1.34 1.06
C ALA A 220 6.38 0.00 0.32
N ALA A 221 6.86 0.09 -0.92
CA ALA A 221 6.76 1.29 -1.75
C ALA A 221 5.31 1.69 -2.06
N ARG A 222 4.40 0.72 -2.20
CA ARG A 222 2.98 0.97 -2.50
C ARG A 222 2.25 1.73 -1.38
N TYR A 223 2.74 1.66 -0.14
CA TYR A 223 2.20 2.44 0.97
C TYR A 223 2.54 3.94 0.89
N TRP A 224 3.69 4.28 0.29
CA TRP A 224 4.19 5.64 0.22
C TRP A 224 3.63 6.44 -0.96
N THR A 225 3.30 5.80 -2.08
CA THR A 225 2.89 6.51 -3.30
C THR A 225 1.85 5.78 -4.15
N ASP A 226 0.99 6.56 -4.79
CA ASP A 226 0.02 6.08 -5.77
C ASP A 226 0.56 6.14 -7.22
N LYS A 227 1.67 6.85 -7.45
CA LYS A 227 2.27 7.04 -8.78
C LYS A 227 3.31 5.95 -9.08
N LEU A 228 3.13 5.21 -10.19
CA LEU A 228 4.01 4.10 -10.59
C LEU A 228 5.50 4.50 -10.63
N GLY A 229 5.86 5.62 -11.27
CA GLY A 229 7.27 6.01 -11.40
C GLY A 229 7.96 6.22 -10.05
N HIS A 230 7.25 6.80 -9.07
CA HIS A 230 7.78 6.94 -7.72
C HIS A 230 7.80 5.59 -7.00
N MET A 231 6.81 4.73 -7.23
CA MET A 231 6.74 3.40 -6.63
C MET A 231 7.93 2.53 -7.05
N VAL A 232 8.28 2.55 -8.34
CA VAL A 232 9.42 1.77 -8.88
C VAL A 232 10.74 2.22 -8.25
N LEU A 233 10.96 3.54 -8.17
CA LEU A 233 12.16 4.11 -7.54
C LEU A 233 12.24 3.77 -6.05
N ILE A 234 11.14 3.98 -5.30
CA ILE A 234 11.11 3.68 -3.86
C ILE A 234 11.28 2.17 -3.62
N ALA A 235 10.66 1.31 -4.43
CA ALA A 235 10.80 -0.15 -4.31
C ALA A 235 12.24 -0.59 -4.56
N GLY A 236 12.87 -0.07 -5.61
CA GLY A 236 14.29 -0.30 -5.87
C GLY A 236 15.16 0.16 -4.70
N LEU A 237 14.95 1.37 -4.19
CA LEU A 237 15.73 1.88 -3.06
C LEU A 237 15.55 1.05 -1.80
N ILE A 238 14.31 0.67 -1.44
CA ILE A 238 14.05 -0.20 -0.29
C ILE A 238 14.74 -1.56 -0.47
N GLY A 239 14.66 -2.13 -1.68
CA GLY A 239 15.34 -3.38 -2.01
C GLY A 239 16.86 -3.26 -1.87
N GLY A 240 17.48 -2.23 -2.47
CA GLY A 240 18.91 -1.98 -2.36
C GLY A 240 19.37 -1.73 -0.92
N ILE A 241 18.65 -0.90 -0.17
CA ILE A 241 18.93 -0.62 1.25
C ILE A 241 18.81 -1.90 2.08
N SER A 242 17.82 -2.75 1.81
CA SER A 242 17.69 -4.03 2.51
C SER A 242 18.83 -5.00 2.21
N GLY A 243 19.33 -5.00 0.97
CA GLY A 243 20.52 -5.76 0.56
C GLY A 243 21.77 -5.31 1.31
N VAL A 244 22.01 -4.00 1.36
CA VAL A 244 23.14 -3.40 2.10
C VAL A 244 23.01 -3.66 3.61
N ALA A 245 21.86 -3.35 4.20
CA ALA A 245 21.63 -3.51 5.63
C ALA A 245 21.75 -4.98 6.06
N GLY A 246 21.15 -5.91 5.32
CA GLY A 246 21.26 -7.34 5.61
C GLY A 246 22.69 -7.87 5.46
N THR A 247 23.44 -7.37 4.47
CA THR A 247 24.84 -7.75 4.27
C THR A 247 25.71 -7.26 5.43
N LEU A 248 25.59 -5.98 5.82
CA LEU A 248 26.35 -5.40 6.93
C LEU A 248 26.03 -6.09 8.26
N LEU A 249 24.75 -6.38 8.53
CA LEU A 249 24.36 -7.12 9.72
C LEU A 249 25.00 -8.51 9.74
N SER A 250 25.02 -9.20 8.59
CA SER A 250 25.61 -10.52 8.46
C SER A 250 27.12 -10.54 8.65
N THR A 251 27.84 -9.46 8.31
CA THR A 251 29.30 -9.41 8.51
C THR A 251 29.66 -9.05 9.95
N THR A 252 28.81 -8.26 10.63
CA THR A 252 29.02 -7.91 12.05
C THR A 252 28.64 -9.01 13.03
N THR A 253 27.84 -9.98 12.62
CA THR A 253 27.37 -11.07 13.49
C THR A 253 27.84 -12.43 12.99
N ASP A 254 28.73 -13.07 13.74
CA ASP A 254 29.32 -14.35 13.37
C ASP A 254 28.25 -15.45 13.21
N GLY A 255 28.38 -16.25 12.16
CA GLY A 255 27.55 -17.44 11.91
C GLY A 255 26.16 -17.17 11.33
N MET A 256 25.78 -15.91 11.07
CA MET A 256 24.49 -15.61 10.45
C MET A 256 24.53 -15.66 8.92
N ALA A 257 23.50 -16.25 8.31
CA ALA A 257 23.35 -16.31 6.87
C ALA A 257 22.87 -14.96 6.30
N THR A 258 23.53 -14.51 5.23
CA THR A 258 23.29 -13.22 4.57
C THR A 258 21.87 -13.10 3.99
N GLY A 259 21.39 -14.14 3.30
CA GLY A 259 20.07 -14.14 2.67
C GLY A 259 18.92 -13.86 3.64
N PRO A 260 18.75 -14.65 4.73
CA PRO A 260 17.72 -14.41 5.74
C PRO A 260 17.77 -13.01 6.35
N LEU A 261 18.96 -12.48 6.64
CA LEU A 261 19.11 -11.15 7.21
C LEU A 261 18.68 -10.03 6.26
N ILE A 262 18.91 -10.18 4.95
CA ILE A 262 18.38 -9.26 3.94
C ILE A 262 16.86 -9.22 3.99
N ILE A 263 16.20 -10.37 4.11
CA ILE A 263 14.73 -10.44 4.20
C ILE A 263 14.20 -9.87 5.52
N VAL A 264 14.88 -10.09 6.64
CA VAL A 264 14.53 -9.44 7.92
C VAL A 264 14.64 -7.92 7.79
N ALA A 265 15.70 -7.41 7.15
CA ALA A 265 15.87 -5.98 6.90
C ALA A 265 14.76 -5.44 5.99
N ALA A 266 14.44 -6.13 4.89
CA ALA A 266 13.35 -5.75 3.98
C ALA A 266 11.98 -5.75 4.69
N THR A 267 11.72 -6.76 5.53
CA THR A 267 10.49 -6.88 6.32
C THR A 267 10.38 -5.77 7.36
N THR A 268 11.49 -5.41 7.99
CA THR A 268 11.55 -4.28 8.93
C THR A 268 11.21 -2.96 8.23
N LEU A 269 11.78 -2.71 7.05
CA LEU A 269 11.44 -1.54 6.24
C LEU A 269 9.98 -1.54 5.78
N PHE A 270 9.43 -2.72 5.47
CA PHE A 270 8.01 -2.88 5.17
C PHE A 270 7.13 -2.54 6.38
N LEU A 271 7.46 -3.02 7.59
CA LEU A 271 6.70 -2.71 8.81
C LEU A 271 6.73 -1.20 9.12
N ILE A 272 7.89 -0.56 8.97
CA ILE A 272 8.02 0.90 9.08
C ILE A 272 7.09 1.59 8.07
N SER A 273 7.09 1.13 6.82
CA SER A 273 6.22 1.66 5.77
C SER A 273 4.73 1.47 6.11
N LEU A 274 4.34 0.33 6.65
CA LEU A 274 2.96 0.01 7.05
C LEU A 274 2.46 0.93 8.18
N VAL A 275 3.33 1.24 9.15
CA VAL A 275 2.95 2.05 10.32
C VAL A 275 2.94 3.53 9.96
N PHE A 276 4.00 4.03 9.31
CA PHE A 276 4.27 5.46 9.15
C PHE A 276 3.82 6.07 7.81
N ALA A 277 3.34 5.28 6.84
CA ALA A 277 2.96 5.84 5.55
C ALA A 277 1.86 6.93 5.65
N PRO A 278 2.02 8.05 4.94
CA PRO A 278 1.22 9.27 5.17
C PRO A 278 -0.24 9.13 4.76
N LYS A 279 -0.55 8.34 3.72
CA LYS A 279 -1.93 8.16 3.23
C LYS A 279 -2.56 6.83 3.66
N ARG A 280 -1.78 5.75 3.65
CA ARG A 280 -2.24 4.37 3.85
C ARG A 280 -1.75 3.75 5.16
N GLY A 281 -0.89 4.43 5.91
CA GLY A 281 -0.34 3.91 7.15
C GLY A 281 -1.37 3.81 8.26
N LEU A 282 -1.16 2.85 9.16
CA LEU A 282 -2.06 2.60 10.29
C LEU A 282 -2.19 3.82 11.20
N VAL A 283 -1.10 4.54 11.45
CA VAL A 283 -1.10 5.75 12.28
C VAL A 283 -1.88 6.88 11.61
N SER A 284 -1.67 7.11 10.31
CA SER A 284 -2.41 8.14 9.57
C SER A 284 -3.91 7.85 9.56
N LYS A 285 -4.30 6.59 9.36
CA LYS A 285 -5.70 6.15 9.42
C LYS A 285 -6.29 6.36 10.81
N ALA A 286 -5.57 5.97 11.86
CA ALA A 286 -6.00 6.16 13.25
C ALA A 286 -6.14 7.65 13.61
N VAL A 287 -5.18 8.49 13.23
CA VAL A 287 -5.22 9.95 13.47
C VAL A 287 -6.39 10.60 12.73
N LYS A 288 -6.62 10.23 11.46
CA LYS A 288 -7.79 10.73 10.70
C LYS A 288 -9.11 10.32 11.35
N GLN A 289 -9.23 9.06 11.76
CA GLN A 289 -10.42 8.57 12.46
C GLN A 289 -10.64 9.27 13.81
N LEU A 290 -9.58 9.52 14.58
CA LEU A 290 -9.68 10.24 15.85
C LEU A 290 -10.06 11.70 15.65
N LYS A 291 -9.49 12.39 14.65
CA LYS A 291 -9.88 13.75 14.28
C LYS A 291 -11.35 13.81 13.83
N LEU A 292 -11.78 12.88 12.99
CA LEU A 292 -13.16 12.79 12.53
C LEU A 292 -14.12 12.53 13.70
N LYS A 293 -13.82 11.55 14.58
CA LYS A 293 -14.63 11.29 15.78
C LYS A 293 -14.75 12.52 16.69
N ARG A 294 -13.67 13.28 16.88
CA ARG A 294 -13.71 14.53 17.67
C ARG A 294 -14.56 15.60 16.99
N LYS A 295 -14.35 15.86 15.69
CA LYS A 295 -15.15 16.81 14.90
C LYS A 295 -16.64 16.47 14.98
N THR A 296 -16.99 15.21 14.67
CA THR A 296 -18.36 14.73 14.71
C THR A 296 -18.98 14.82 16.11
N SER A 297 -18.21 14.54 17.17
CA SER A 297 -18.70 14.70 18.55
C SER A 297 -19.04 16.15 18.88
N VAL A 298 -18.17 17.11 18.51
CA VAL A 298 -18.41 18.54 18.73
C VAL A 298 -19.67 19.00 17.99
N GLU A 299 -19.82 18.61 16.73
CA GLU A 299 -20.98 18.94 15.91
C GLU A 299 -22.27 18.29 16.42
N GLN A 300 -22.23 17.03 16.83
CA GLN A 300 -23.39 16.33 17.40
C GLN A 300 -23.84 16.95 18.72
N LEU A 301 -22.91 17.40 19.57
CA LEU A 301 -23.24 18.15 20.77
C LEU A 301 -23.90 19.47 20.42
N LEU A 302 -23.34 20.23 19.49
CA LEU A 302 -23.89 21.51 19.05
C LEU A 302 -25.32 21.37 18.49
N LEU A 303 -25.56 20.36 17.64
CA LEU A 303 -26.90 20.01 17.14
C LEU A 303 -27.86 19.65 18.28
N SER A 304 -27.40 18.83 19.24
CA SER A 304 -28.24 18.42 20.36
C SER A 304 -28.56 19.59 21.29
N PHE A 305 -27.62 20.52 21.49
CA PHE A 305 -27.87 21.76 22.23
C PHE A 305 -28.88 22.63 21.50
N TYR A 306 -28.77 22.77 20.18
CA TYR A 306 -29.75 23.50 19.37
C TYR A 306 -31.16 22.92 19.51
N ASP A 307 -31.32 21.62 19.29
CA ASP A 307 -32.62 20.94 19.37
C ASP A 307 -33.27 21.08 20.77
N ILE A 308 -32.46 21.07 21.84
CA ILE A 308 -32.96 21.29 23.21
C ILE A 308 -33.40 22.74 23.39
N THR A 309 -32.59 23.71 22.97
CA THR A 309 -32.95 25.14 23.07
C THR A 309 -34.17 25.48 22.21
N GLU A 310 -34.33 24.84 21.05
CA GLU A 310 -35.47 25.04 20.15
C GLU A 310 -36.79 24.59 20.78
N ASN A 311 -36.75 23.54 21.61
CA ASN A 311 -37.92 23.02 22.32
C ASN A 311 -38.20 23.73 23.66
N ALA A 312 -37.16 24.19 24.37
CA ALA A 312 -37.26 24.78 25.71
C ALA A 312 -37.26 26.32 25.73
N GLY A 313 -36.95 26.98 24.60
CA GLY A 313 -36.77 28.43 24.49
C GLY A 313 -35.32 28.90 24.77
N VAL A 314 -35.03 30.17 24.44
CA VAL A 314 -33.67 30.77 24.45
C VAL A 314 -32.96 30.69 25.81
N SER A 315 -33.71 30.61 26.91
CA SER A 315 -33.18 30.48 28.28
C SER A 315 -32.88 29.05 28.72
N GLY A 316 -33.08 28.06 27.84
CA GLY A 316 -32.88 26.64 28.13
C GLY A 316 -31.44 26.35 28.57
N ALA A 317 -31.27 26.00 29.83
CA ALA A 317 -30.03 25.45 30.34
C ALA A 317 -30.08 23.91 30.22
N PHE A 318 -28.94 23.28 29.97
CA PHE A 318 -28.87 21.84 29.69
C PHE A 318 -27.83 21.13 30.58
N SER A 319 -28.18 19.93 31.05
CA SER A 319 -27.25 19.02 31.71
C SER A 319 -26.59 18.07 30.71
N LEU A 320 -25.34 17.70 30.98
CA LEU A 320 -24.60 16.72 30.20
C LEU A 320 -25.26 15.32 30.22
N GLN A 321 -26.07 15.02 31.24
CA GLN A 321 -26.79 13.74 31.36
C GLN A 321 -27.94 13.62 30.34
N ASP A 322 -28.62 14.73 30.01
CA ASP A 322 -29.70 14.75 29.02
C ASP A 322 -29.20 14.50 27.58
N VAL A 323 -27.93 14.84 27.33
CA VAL A 323 -27.31 14.60 26.03
C VAL A 323 -26.75 13.17 25.93
N LEU A 324 -26.23 12.63 27.03
CA LEU A 324 -25.79 11.23 27.13
C LEU A 324 -26.94 10.24 26.96
N SER A 325 -28.15 10.57 27.42
CA SER A 325 -29.33 9.71 27.28
C SER A 325 -29.84 9.67 25.82
N LYS A 326 -29.71 10.78 25.08
CA LYS A 326 -30.14 10.88 23.67
C LYS A 326 -29.09 10.43 22.66
N ARG A 327 -27.81 10.36 23.03
CA ARG A 327 -26.69 10.06 22.10
C ARG A 327 -25.78 8.96 22.66
N LYS A 328 -25.55 7.89 21.89
CA LYS A 328 -24.59 6.82 22.21
C LYS A 328 -23.13 7.28 22.00
N VAL A 329 -22.62 8.17 22.87
CA VAL A 329 -21.24 8.68 22.80
C VAL A 329 -20.54 8.47 24.15
N SER A 330 -19.24 8.19 24.12
CA SER A 330 -18.43 8.02 25.33
C SER A 330 -18.34 9.33 26.13
N GLN A 331 -18.54 9.24 27.45
CA GLN A 331 -18.50 10.37 28.38
C GLN A 331 -17.17 11.16 28.34
N SER A 332 -16.04 10.49 28.13
CA SER A 332 -14.71 11.15 28.00
C SER A 332 -14.62 12.03 26.74
N LEU A 333 -15.27 11.61 25.66
CA LEU A 333 -15.28 12.34 24.40
C LEU A 333 -16.16 13.60 24.52
N ILE A 334 -17.33 13.48 25.15
CA ILE A 334 -18.25 14.59 25.41
C ILE A 334 -17.58 15.65 26.27
N ASN A 335 -16.96 15.28 27.39
CA ASN A 335 -16.27 16.24 28.26
C ASN A 335 -15.16 16.99 27.53
N LYS A 336 -14.43 16.34 26.61
CA LYS A 336 -13.43 16.98 25.76
C LYS A 336 -14.06 17.93 24.74
N SER A 337 -15.17 17.54 24.12
CA SER A 337 -15.90 18.36 23.17
C SER A 337 -16.53 19.60 23.82
N VAL A 338 -17.07 19.48 25.04
CA VAL A 338 -17.61 20.61 25.81
C VAL A 338 -16.51 21.63 26.13
N LYS A 339 -15.34 21.16 26.62
CA LYS A 339 -14.18 22.04 26.83
C LYS A 339 -13.70 22.72 25.54
N GLU A 340 -13.79 22.03 24.41
CA GLU A 340 -13.46 22.62 23.11
C GLU A 340 -14.47 23.70 22.68
N LEU A 341 -15.76 23.48 22.92
CA LEU A 341 -16.83 24.45 22.66
C LEU A 341 -16.73 25.67 23.57
N GLU A 342 -16.44 25.48 24.85
CA GLU A 342 -16.18 26.53 25.84
C GLU A 342 -14.96 27.38 25.43
N LYS A 343 -13.84 26.73 25.05
CA LYS A 343 -12.64 27.45 24.56
C LYS A 343 -12.90 28.28 23.30
N LYS A 344 -13.87 27.87 22.47
CA LYS A 344 -14.30 28.62 21.28
C LYS A 344 -15.39 29.68 21.59
N ASN A 345 -15.73 29.88 22.86
CA ASN A 345 -16.82 30.76 23.31
C ASN A 345 -18.18 30.45 22.66
N LEU A 346 -18.45 29.17 22.36
CA LEU A 346 -19.74 28.73 21.78
C LEU A 346 -20.74 28.29 22.86
N VAL A 347 -20.25 27.95 24.05
CA VAL A 347 -21.07 27.50 25.18
C VAL A 347 -20.54 28.19 26.44
N MET A 348 -21.44 28.61 27.33
CA MET A 348 -21.15 29.19 28.63
C MET A 348 -21.75 28.32 29.75
N GLN A 349 -21.10 28.29 30.91
CA GLN A 349 -21.61 27.60 32.08
C GLN A 349 -22.61 28.50 32.82
N ALA A 350 -23.85 28.03 32.99
CA ALA A 350 -24.95 28.76 33.62
C ALA A 350 -25.25 28.32 35.07
N GLY A 351 -24.65 27.21 35.54
CA GLY A 351 -24.78 26.69 36.90
C GLY A 351 -23.95 25.40 37.14
N SER A 352 -24.14 24.74 38.29
CA SER A 352 -23.53 23.44 38.58
C SER A 352 -24.10 22.38 37.63
N ASP A 353 -23.31 21.99 36.63
CA ASP A 353 -23.66 21.06 35.53
C ASP A 353 -24.75 21.56 34.56
N GLN A 354 -24.93 22.89 34.46
CA GLN A 354 -25.86 23.51 33.53
C GLN A 354 -25.10 24.39 32.54
N TRP A 355 -25.29 24.13 31.25
CA TRP A 355 -24.61 24.81 30.15
C TRP A 355 -25.64 25.54 29.27
N ARG A 356 -25.21 26.62 28.59
CA ARG A 356 -26.03 27.42 27.67
C ARG A 356 -25.25 27.79 26.41
N LEU A 357 -25.92 27.89 25.27
CA LEU A 357 -25.30 28.43 24.04
C LEU A 357 -25.06 29.93 24.20
N THR A 358 -23.91 30.40 23.76
CA THR A 358 -23.64 31.84 23.58
C THR A 358 -24.33 32.34 22.31
N GLU A 359 -24.41 33.66 22.07
CA GLU A 359 -24.95 34.18 20.81
C GLU A 359 -24.18 33.68 19.57
N THR A 360 -22.85 33.65 19.68
CA THR A 360 -21.96 33.08 18.64
C THR A 360 -22.14 31.58 18.48
N GLY A 361 -22.37 30.86 19.59
CA GLY A 361 -22.73 29.46 19.63
C GLY A 361 -24.05 29.15 18.94
N LEU A 362 -25.06 29.99 19.17
CA LEU A 362 -26.38 29.88 18.56
C LEU A 362 -26.32 30.07 17.04
N MET A 363 -25.51 31.01 16.54
CA MET A 363 -25.25 31.18 15.09
C MET A 363 -24.66 29.91 14.47
N HIS A 364 -23.57 29.39 15.04
CA HIS A 364 -22.93 28.18 14.51
C HIS A 364 -23.87 26.97 14.60
N ALA A 365 -24.65 26.86 15.67
CA ALA A 365 -25.60 25.80 15.89
C ALA A 365 -26.77 25.87 14.89
N TYR A 366 -27.25 27.07 14.59
CA TYR A 366 -28.25 27.32 13.56
C TYR A 366 -27.75 26.89 12.18
N GLU A 367 -26.59 27.38 11.75
CA GLU A 367 -26.01 27.04 10.43
C GLU A 367 -25.79 25.53 10.28
N LEU A 368 -25.23 24.89 11.32
CA LEU A 368 -25.01 23.45 11.33
C LEU A 368 -26.32 22.68 11.24
N THR A 369 -27.36 23.12 11.96
CA THR A 369 -28.70 22.51 11.94
C THR A 369 -29.37 22.71 10.60
N LEU A 370 -29.28 23.91 10.01
CA LEU A 370 -29.81 24.22 8.69
C LEU A 370 -29.17 23.32 7.64
N ASN A 371 -27.84 23.22 7.61
CA ASN A 371 -27.12 22.36 6.67
C ASN A 371 -27.47 20.87 6.86
N GLN A 372 -27.62 20.41 8.10
CA GLN A 372 -28.06 19.04 8.42
C GLN A 372 -29.46 18.76 7.85
N ARG A 373 -30.43 19.64 8.13
CA ARG A 373 -31.82 19.45 7.69
C ARG A 373 -31.96 19.60 6.17
N LEU A 374 -31.22 20.52 5.53
CA LEU A 374 -31.15 20.64 4.07
C LEU A 374 -30.57 19.37 3.43
N TYR A 375 -29.50 18.82 4.00
CA TYR A 375 -28.91 17.57 3.51
C TYR A 375 -29.89 16.39 3.64
N GLU A 376 -30.66 16.32 4.73
CA GLU A 376 -31.71 15.32 4.89
C GLU A 376 -32.83 15.47 3.85
N MET A 377 -33.24 16.70 3.53
CA MET A 377 -34.22 16.95 2.46
C MET A 377 -33.68 16.55 1.09
N TYR A 378 -32.40 16.84 0.82
CA TYR A 378 -31.71 16.39 -0.38
C TYR A 378 -31.71 14.86 -0.50
N LEU A 379 -31.34 14.14 0.57
CA LEU A 379 -31.34 12.68 0.57
C LEU A 379 -32.74 12.09 0.37
N MET A 380 -33.79 12.71 0.92
CA MET A 380 -35.17 12.29 0.70
C MET A 380 -35.63 12.50 -0.75
N HIS A 381 -35.07 13.48 -1.46
CA HIS A 381 -35.45 13.87 -2.82
C HIS A 381 -34.27 13.75 -3.81
N GLU A 382 -33.37 12.79 -3.60
CA GLU A 382 -32.10 12.68 -4.35
C GLU A 382 -32.33 12.54 -5.86
N MET A 383 -33.40 11.83 -6.26
CA MET A 383 -33.79 11.66 -7.66
C MET A 383 -34.20 12.99 -8.33
N GLU A 384 -34.86 13.89 -7.59
CA GLU A 384 -35.27 15.20 -8.09
C GLU A 384 -34.10 16.18 -8.12
N LEU A 385 -33.14 16.01 -7.20
CA LEU A 385 -32.03 16.93 -6.94
C LEU A 385 -30.66 16.40 -7.40
N ALA A 386 -30.62 15.36 -8.23
CA ALA A 386 -29.38 14.64 -8.60
C ALA A 386 -28.27 15.53 -9.20
N GLN A 387 -28.63 16.71 -9.72
CA GLN A 387 -27.69 17.71 -10.24
C GLN A 387 -26.74 18.26 -9.17
N LEU A 388 -27.11 18.25 -7.89
CA LEU A 388 -26.31 18.80 -6.79
C LEU A 388 -25.14 17.90 -6.37
N GLN A 389 -25.21 16.59 -6.63
CA GLN A 389 -24.15 15.60 -6.33
C GLN A 389 -23.50 15.75 -4.94
N LEU A 390 -24.30 16.09 -3.92
CA LEU A 390 -23.81 16.27 -2.55
C LEU A 390 -23.40 14.91 -1.97
N LYS A 391 -22.16 14.80 -1.48
CA LYS A 391 -21.63 13.56 -0.88
C LYS A 391 -21.74 13.55 0.63
N SER A 392 -21.82 14.73 1.23
CA SER A 392 -21.90 14.92 2.68
C SER A 392 -22.62 16.22 3.01
N ARG A 393 -23.09 16.33 4.27
CA ARG A 393 -23.65 17.57 4.79
C ARG A 393 -22.68 18.75 4.69
N ASP A 394 -21.38 18.52 4.84
CA ASP A 394 -20.36 19.57 4.77
C ASP A 394 -20.24 20.16 3.36
N ASP A 395 -20.79 19.50 2.34
CA ASP A 395 -20.85 20.00 0.95
C ASP A 395 -22.05 20.93 0.71
N VAL A 396 -22.98 21.05 1.68
CA VAL A 396 -24.13 21.96 1.61
C VAL A 396 -23.65 23.39 1.85
N ASP A 397 -23.39 24.11 0.76
CA ASP A 397 -23.08 25.54 0.77
C ASP A 397 -24.25 26.33 0.16
N VAL A 398 -25.04 26.95 1.05
CA VAL A 398 -26.26 27.69 0.70
C VAL A 398 -25.96 28.96 -0.13
N GLU A 399 -24.73 29.44 -0.13
CA GLU A 399 -24.31 30.61 -0.91
C GLU A 399 -23.88 30.23 -2.33
N LYS A 400 -23.20 29.09 -2.49
CA LYS A 400 -22.71 28.63 -3.80
C LYS A 400 -23.74 27.81 -4.60
N MET A 401 -24.89 27.51 -4.01
CA MET A 401 -25.93 26.70 -4.64
C MET A 401 -26.73 27.49 -5.69
N PRO A 402 -27.11 26.87 -6.84
CA PRO A 402 -28.00 27.50 -7.81
C PRO A 402 -29.30 27.98 -7.17
N PHE A 403 -29.76 29.18 -7.55
CA PHE A 403 -30.90 29.85 -6.93
C PHE A 403 -32.18 29.00 -6.93
N ASP A 404 -32.49 28.34 -8.05
CA ASP A 404 -33.67 27.50 -8.19
C ASP A 404 -33.65 26.30 -7.23
N MET A 405 -32.49 25.65 -7.12
CA MET A 405 -32.29 24.50 -6.23
C MET A 405 -32.33 24.90 -4.76
N LYS A 406 -31.72 26.04 -4.42
CA LYS A 406 -31.78 26.63 -3.08
C LYS A 406 -33.22 26.94 -2.68
N LYS A 407 -33.97 27.59 -3.57
CA LYS A 407 -35.39 27.92 -3.34
C LYS A 407 -36.23 26.66 -3.14
N ARG A 408 -35.97 25.61 -3.94
CA ARG A 408 -36.66 24.32 -3.83
C ARG A 408 -36.34 23.59 -2.52
N LEU A 409 -35.07 23.52 -2.12
CA LEU A 409 -34.67 22.91 -0.86
C LEU A 409 -35.28 23.65 0.34
N MET A 410 -35.28 24.98 0.31
CA MET A 410 -35.94 25.79 1.34
C MET A 410 -37.46 25.59 1.37
N SER A 411 -38.12 25.40 0.22
CA SER A 411 -39.56 25.08 0.20
C SER A 411 -39.83 23.71 0.80
N LEU A 412 -39.05 22.69 0.44
CA LEU A 412 -39.18 21.35 1.01
C LEU A 412 -39.00 21.34 2.53
N LEU A 413 -38.10 22.18 3.04
CA LEU A 413 -37.83 22.34 4.46
C LEU A 413 -39.04 22.94 5.21
N LYS A 414 -39.76 23.88 4.58
CA LYS A 414 -41.05 24.41 5.06
C LYS A 414 -42.14 23.36 5.03
N ASP A 415 -42.27 22.66 3.92
CA ASP A 415 -43.31 21.65 3.70
C ASP A 415 -43.22 20.54 4.75
N HIS A 416 -42.00 20.14 5.13
CA HIS A 416 -41.74 19.13 6.16
C HIS A 416 -41.73 19.70 7.59
N SER A 417 -42.03 20.99 7.78
CA SER A 417 -41.99 21.65 9.10
C SER A 417 -40.65 21.49 9.84
N ARG A 418 -39.54 21.46 9.09
CA ARG A 418 -38.18 21.25 9.61
C ARG A 418 -37.36 22.53 9.68
N GLU A 419 -37.93 23.71 9.49
CA GLU A 419 -37.18 24.97 9.59
C GLU A 419 -36.59 25.18 10.99
N PRO A 420 -35.29 25.48 11.13
CA PRO A 420 -34.72 25.84 12.42
C PRO A 420 -35.32 27.15 12.92
N LYS A 421 -35.92 27.15 14.11
CA LYS A 421 -36.76 28.26 14.62
C LYS A 421 -36.01 29.36 15.36
N LEU A 422 -34.80 29.06 15.85
CA LEU A 422 -33.99 29.99 16.64
C LEU A 422 -32.93 30.66 15.75
N LEU A 423 -33.18 31.90 15.35
CA LEU A 423 -32.24 32.77 14.64
C LEU A 423 -31.57 33.75 15.64
N PRO A 424 -30.26 33.98 15.56
CA PRO A 424 -29.58 34.93 16.45
C PRO A 424 -29.91 36.38 16.08
N GLY A 425 -30.10 37.23 17.10
CA GLY A 425 -30.45 38.65 16.93
C GLY A 425 -31.95 38.96 16.88
N THR A 426 -32.83 37.96 16.82
CA THR A 426 -34.28 38.17 17.03
C THR A 426 -34.64 37.96 18.49
N ALA A 427 -35.09 39.03 19.17
CA ALA A 427 -35.46 39.06 20.59
C ALA A 427 -36.74 38.26 20.90
N ASN A 428 -36.70 36.93 20.70
CA ASN A 428 -37.79 35.97 20.59
C ASN A 428 -38.14 35.67 19.13
N GLY A 429 -38.36 34.39 18.82
CA GLY A 429 -38.65 33.84 17.49
C GLY A 429 -39.97 34.30 16.85
N LEU A 430 -40.18 35.61 16.77
CA LEU A 430 -41.30 36.29 16.13
C LEU A 430 -40.82 37.65 15.59
N ASN A 431 -40.10 37.65 14.46
CA ASN A 431 -40.32 38.73 13.48
C ASN A 431 -39.91 38.28 12.07
N ARG A 432 -40.91 37.78 11.34
CA ARG A 432 -40.82 37.22 9.98
C ARG A 432 -40.78 38.30 8.88
N LYS A 433 -40.43 39.56 9.19
CA LYS A 433 -40.73 40.70 8.30
C LYS A 433 -39.58 41.33 7.52
N GLU A 434 -38.34 40.85 7.63
CA GLU A 434 -37.21 41.48 6.89
C GLU A 434 -36.44 40.54 5.94
N TRP A 435 -36.94 39.33 5.68
CA TRP A 435 -36.44 38.47 4.58
C TRP A 435 -37.33 38.49 3.33
N GLN A 436 -38.23 39.49 3.24
CA GLN A 436 -38.80 39.88 1.97
C GLN A 436 -38.20 41.24 1.57
N VAL A 437 -37.60 41.26 0.38
CA VAL A 437 -37.14 42.42 -0.39
C VAL A 437 -35.69 42.88 -0.12
N GLN A 438 -34.72 42.19 -0.75
CA GLN A 438 -34.06 42.66 -1.99
C GLN A 438 -33.25 41.54 -2.65
#